data_AF-A0A537LVF1-F1
#
_entry.id   AF-A0A537LVF1-F1
#
_cell.length_a   1.000
_cell.length_b   1.000
_cell.length_c   1.000
_cell.angle_alpha   90.00
_cell.angle_beta   90.00
_cell.angle_gamma   90.00
#
_symmetry.space_group_name_H-M   'P 1'
#
loop_
_entity.id
_entity.type
_entity.pdbx_description
1 polymer ?
#
loop_
_entity_poly.entity_id
_entity_poly.type
_entity_poly.pdbx_seq_one_letter_code
_entity_poly.pdbx_strand_id
1 'polypeptide(L)' 'MRITLSIDDDVLSAARDLAAQQQRSVGKVISDLTRAALGDGHGLKVRNGVPQLHRSGSSSMVTLELVNALRDEGL' A
#
# COMPACT_ATOMS: atom_id res chain seq x y z
N MET A 1 15.03 3.71 -6.99
CA MET A 1 15.55 3.06 -8.21
C MET A 1 15.35 4.02 -9.37
N ARG A 2 16.31 4.11 -10.30
CA ARG A 2 16.17 4.90 -11.53
C ARG A 2 16.03 3.93 -12.69
N ILE A 3 14.95 4.06 -13.43
CA ILE A 3 14.64 3.25 -14.61
C ILE A 3 14.33 4.17 -15.77
N THR A 4 14.47 3.67 -16.98
CA THR A 4 13.94 4.31 -18.18
C THR A 4 12.65 3.58 -18.55
N LEU A 5 11.56 4.31 -18.69
CA LEU A 5 10.28 3.76 -19.13
C LEU A 5 9.67 4.70 -20.18
N SER A 6 8.92 4.15 -21.13
CA SER A 6 8.18 4.92 -22.12
C SER A 6 6.83 5.34 -21.55
N ILE A 7 6.47 6.62 -21.69
CA ILE A 7 5.15 7.17 -21.30
C ILE A 7 4.63 8.07 -22.40
N ASP A 8 3.32 8.20 -22.48
CA ASP A 8 2.66 9.12 -23.40
C ASP A 8 2.90 10.59 -22.99
N ASP A 9 2.92 11.50 -23.97
CA ASP A 9 3.25 12.91 -23.77
C ASP A 9 2.24 13.64 -22.89
N ASP A 10 0.96 13.26 -22.97
CA ASP A 10 -0.12 13.81 -22.14
C ASP A 10 0.06 13.44 -20.66
N VAL A 11 0.45 12.20 -20.37
CA VAL A 11 0.79 11.72 -19.03
C VAL A 11 2.01 12.47 -18.49
N LEU A 12 3.05 12.68 -19.32
CA LEU A 12 4.23 13.44 -18.91
C LEU A 12 3.89 14.89 -18.59
N SER A 13 3.04 15.54 -19.41
CA SER A 13 2.59 16.91 -19.17
C SER A 13 1.85 17.03 -17.85
N ALA A 14 0.84 16.18 -17.61
CA ALA A 14 0.07 16.18 -16.37
C ALA A 14 0.96 15.95 -15.14
N ALA A 15 1.94 15.05 -15.25
CA ALA A 15 2.89 14.79 -14.17
C ALA A 15 3.80 16.00 -13.87
N ARG A 16 4.18 16.80 -14.88
CA ARG A 16 4.98 18.02 -14.70
C ARG A 16 4.19 19.10 -13.97
N ASP A 17 2.95 19.32 -14.35
CA ASP A 17 2.09 20.32 -13.72
C ASP A 17 1.86 19.98 -12.24
N LEU A 18 1.56 18.70 -11.96
CA LEU A 18 1.37 18.22 -10.59
C LEU A 18 2.67 18.29 -9.76
N ALA A 19 3.81 18.00 -10.38
CA ALA A 19 5.12 18.11 -9.74
C ALA A 19 5.46 19.56 -9.38
N ALA A 20 5.15 20.51 -10.26
CA ALA A 20 5.34 21.93 -10.01
C ALA A 20 4.45 22.42 -8.86
N GLN A 21 3.16 22.04 -8.87
CA GLN A 21 2.21 22.39 -7.81
C GLN A 21 2.63 21.85 -6.44
N GLN A 22 3.17 20.64 -6.37
CA GLN A 22 3.57 19.99 -5.13
C GLN A 22 5.04 20.22 -4.73
N GLN A 23 5.82 20.96 -5.52
CA GLN A 23 7.27 21.13 -5.33
C GLN A 23 8.04 19.80 -5.21
N ARG A 24 7.69 18.82 -6.06
CA ARG A 24 8.28 17.48 -6.07
C ARG A 24 8.92 17.19 -7.43
N SER A 25 9.78 16.17 -7.51
CA SER A 25 10.29 15.73 -8.81
C SER A 25 9.23 14.94 -9.59
N VAL A 26 9.23 15.09 -10.92
CA VAL A 26 8.32 14.35 -11.84
C VAL A 26 8.40 12.85 -11.60
N GLY A 27 9.62 12.31 -11.46
CA GLY A 27 9.82 10.88 -11.17
C GLY A 27 9.18 10.42 -9.85
N LYS A 28 9.17 11.26 -8.81
CA LYS A 28 8.52 10.93 -7.53
C LYS A 28 6.99 11.02 -7.63
N VAL A 29 6.46 11.94 -8.44
CA VAL A 29 5.01 12.04 -8.69
C VAL A 29 4.53 10.81 -9.46
N ILE A 30 5.18 10.47 -10.58
CA ILE A 30 4.84 9.28 -11.37
C ILE A 30 4.95 8.00 -10.51
N SER A 31 6.03 7.83 -9.75
CA SER A 31 6.20 6.65 -8.90
C SER A 31 5.10 6.47 -7.85
N ASP A 32 4.53 7.56 -7.32
CA ASP A 32 3.45 7.48 -6.32
C ASP A 32 2.10 7.24 -6.99
N LEU A 33 1.84 7.89 -8.13
CA LEU A 33 0.64 7.63 -8.93
C LEU A 33 0.57 6.17 -9.37
N THR A 34 1.68 5.63 -9.87
CA THR A 34 1.77 4.21 -10.23
C THR A 34 1.55 3.30 -9.02
N ARG A 35 2.10 3.66 -7.84
CA ARG A 35 1.86 2.88 -6.61
C ARG A 35 0.39 2.92 -6.17
N ALA A 36 -0.27 4.07 -6.26
CA ALA A 36 -1.69 4.18 -5.95
C ALA A 36 -2.55 3.38 -6.94
N ALA A 37 -2.23 3.45 -8.24
CA ALA A 37 -2.99 2.81 -9.31
C ALA A 37 -2.83 1.28 -9.35
N LEU A 38 -1.63 0.77 -9.09
CA LEU A 38 -1.38 -0.68 -9.01
C LEU A 38 -1.89 -1.29 -7.71
N GLY A 39 -2.51 -0.48 -6.85
CA GLY A 39 -2.65 -0.76 -5.43
C GLY A 39 -1.28 -0.68 -4.76
N ASP A 40 -1.26 -0.36 -3.46
CA ASP A 40 -0.07 -0.66 -2.69
C ASP A 40 0.30 -2.11 -3.00
N GLY A 41 1.50 -2.29 -3.55
CA GLY A 41 2.15 -3.58 -3.65
C GLY A 41 2.45 -4.16 -2.27
N HIS A 42 1.50 -4.13 -1.35
CA HIS A 42 1.40 -5.16 -0.35
C HIS A 42 0.98 -6.47 -1.01
N GLY A 43 1.85 -7.00 -1.86
CA GLY A 43 2.11 -8.42 -1.70
C GLY A 43 2.40 -8.61 -0.22
N LEU A 44 1.57 -9.41 0.46
CA LEU A 44 1.77 -9.81 1.85
C LEU A 44 3.26 -9.94 2.10
N LYS A 45 3.81 -9.16 3.04
CA LYS A 45 5.25 -9.18 3.30
C LYS A 45 5.63 -10.63 3.58
N VAL A 46 6.39 -11.27 2.70
CA VAL A 46 6.74 -12.68 2.91
C VAL A 46 7.87 -12.73 3.93
N ARG A 47 7.63 -13.41 5.05
CA ARG A 47 8.66 -13.69 6.05
C ARG A 47 8.81 -15.21 6.17
N ASN A 48 9.98 -15.72 5.85
CA ASN A 48 10.27 -17.17 5.83
C ASN A 48 9.34 -17.97 4.90
N GLY A 49 9.01 -17.44 3.73
CA GLY A 49 8.09 -18.10 2.78
C GLY A 49 6.60 -17.98 3.13
N VAL A 50 6.25 -17.35 4.26
CA VAL A 50 4.85 -17.17 4.68
C VAL A 50 4.39 -15.73 4.44
N PRO A 51 3.26 -15.52 3.74
CA PRO A 51 2.63 -14.21 3.59
C PRO A 51 2.20 -13.61 4.94
N GLN A 52 2.73 -12.45 5.33
CA GLN A 52 2.31 -11.76 6.55
C GLN A 52 1.08 -10.89 6.32
N LEU A 53 0.01 -11.19 7.05
CA LEU A 53 -1.20 -10.37 7.10
C LEU A 53 -0.90 -8.97 7.65
N HIS A 54 -1.58 -7.95 7.11
CA HIS A 54 -1.46 -6.59 7.59
C HIS A 54 -2.06 -6.46 8.99
N ARG A 55 -1.25 -5.97 9.94
CA ARG A 55 -1.75 -5.63 11.28
C ARG A 55 -2.53 -4.33 11.17
N SER A 56 -3.86 -4.39 11.26
CA SER A 56 -4.67 -3.18 11.46
C SER A 56 -4.30 -2.55 12.80
N GLY A 57 -4.07 -1.23 12.82
CA GLY A 57 -3.72 -0.49 14.05
C GLY A 57 -4.80 -0.54 15.13
N SER A 58 -6.01 -0.97 14.79
CA SER A 58 -7.15 -1.19 15.70
C SER A 58 -7.32 -2.64 16.17
N SER A 59 -6.45 -3.57 15.75
CA SER A 59 -6.59 -4.98 16.15
C SER A 59 -6.21 -5.14 17.63
N SER A 60 -7.20 -5.42 18.47
CA SER A 60 -6.98 -5.88 19.84
C SER A 60 -6.29 -7.24 19.83
N MET A 61 -5.56 -7.55 20.91
CA MET A 61 -5.00 -8.89 21.09
C MET A 61 -6.17 -9.86 21.35
N VAL A 62 -6.27 -10.89 20.52
CA VAL A 62 -7.24 -11.98 20.73
C VAL A 62 -6.57 -13.03 21.61
N THR A 63 -7.09 -13.24 22.82
CA THR A 63 -6.62 -14.25 23.76
C THR A 63 -7.48 -15.50 23.69
N LEU A 64 -6.95 -16.63 24.17
CA LEU A 64 -7.72 -17.88 24.27
C LEU A 64 -8.93 -17.74 25.22
N GLU A 65 -8.78 -16.95 26.29
CA GLU A 65 -9.90 -16.60 27.18
C GLU A 65 -11.03 -15.90 26.44
N LEU A 66 -10.72 -14.88 25.62
CA LEU A 66 -11.73 -14.17 24.83
C LEU A 66 -12.44 -15.10 23.85
N VAL A 67 -11.70 -15.99 23.19
CA VAL A 67 -12.27 -16.97 22.26
C VAL A 67 -13.21 -17.93 22.97
N ASN A 68 -12.82 -18.42 24.15
CA ASN A 68 -13.65 -19.34 24.92
C ASN A 68 -14.90 -18.63 25.47
N ALA A 69 -14.77 -17.41 25.98
CA ALA A 69 -15.91 -16.61 26.43
C ALA A 69 -16.96 -16.44 25.31
N LEU A 70 -16.55 -16.03 24.11
CA LEU A 70 -17.45 -15.88 22.96
C LEU A 70 -18.09 -17.20 22.50
N ARG A 71 -17.37 -18.32 22.62
CA ARG A 71 -17.88 -19.65 22.26
C ARG A 71 -18.95 -20.11 23.24
N ASP A 72 -18.71 -19.89 24.54
CA ASP A 72 -19.59 -20.28 25.62
C ASP A 72 -20.84 -19.38 25.69
N GLU A 73 -20.73 -18.13 25.22
CA GLU A 73 -21.84 -17.18 25.09
C GLU A 73 -22.89 -17.56 24.03
N GLY A 74 -22.60 -18.50 23.12
CA GLY A 74 -23.56 -19.10 22.18
C GLY A 74 -24.45 -18.10 21.44
N LEU A 75 -23.96 -17.54 20.32
CA LEU A 75 -24.80 -16.78 19.37
C LEU A 75 -26.02 -17.56 18.90
#